data_AF-G5NA97-F1
#
_entry.id   AF-G5NA97-F1
#
_cell.length_a   1.000
_cell.length_b   1.000
_cell.length_c   1.000
_cell.angle_alpha   90.00
_cell.angle_beta   90.00
_cell.angle_gamma   90.00
#
_symmetry.space_group_name_H-M   'P 1'
#
loop_
_entity.id
_entity.type
_entity.pdbx_description
1 polymer ?
#
loop_
_entity_poly.entity_id
_entity_poly.type
_entity_poly.pdbx_seq_one_letter_code
_entity_poly.pdbx_strand_id
1 'polypeptide(L)'
;MPDGDIQKIDFDENSIMKLLMSFERQACSEYGISESTSFIRSTYMNSLDINGHTEYLTETGKLIVDELLGEVIAWAKEKYFSGGIN
;
A
#
# COMPACT_ATOMS: atom_id res chain seq x y z
N MET A 1 8.85 -3.28 29.48
CA MET A 1 8.06 -3.42 28.23
C MET A 1 6.65 -3.00 28.58
N PRO A 2 5.99 -2.14 27.79
CA PRO A 2 4.54 -1.99 27.91
C PRO A 2 3.93 -3.37 27.69
N ASP A 3 2.89 -3.70 28.45
CA ASP A 3 2.27 -5.04 28.51
C ASP A 3 2.15 -5.61 27.10
N GLY A 4 2.69 -6.81 26.88
CA GLY A 4 3.00 -7.40 25.57
C GLY A 4 1.80 -7.75 24.69
N ASP A 5 0.74 -6.96 24.73
CA ASP A 5 -0.43 -7.07 23.88
C ASP A 5 -0.11 -6.63 22.45
N ILE A 6 -0.19 -7.58 21.54
CA ILE A 6 -0.10 -7.34 20.10
C ILE A 6 -1.33 -6.55 19.69
N GLN A 7 -1.13 -5.28 19.33
CA GLN A 7 -2.17 -4.48 18.72
C GLN A 7 -2.41 -4.95 17.29
N LYS A 8 -3.66 -5.28 16.98
CA LYS A 8 -4.09 -5.72 15.65
C LYS A 8 -4.71 -4.54 14.91
N ILE A 9 -4.36 -4.44 13.63
CA ILE A 9 -5.02 -3.53 12.68
C ILE A 9 -5.69 -4.42 11.66
N ASP A 10 -7.01 -4.40 11.63
CA ASP A 10 -7.79 -5.12 10.62
C ASP A 10 -7.78 -4.33 9.32
N PHE A 11 -7.53 -5.02 8.21
CA PHE A 11 -7.50 -4.45 6.87
C PHE A 11 -8.56 -5.12 6.00
N ASP A 12 -9.49 -4.32 5.49
CA ASP A 12 -10.49 -4.75 4.52
C ASP A 12 -10.14 -4.26 3.11
N GLU A 13 -10.91 -4.71 2.13
CA GLU A 13 -10.75 -4.33 0.73
C GLU A 13 -10.86 -2.81 0.53
N ASN A 14 -11.76 -2.14 1.27
CA ASN A 14 -11.91 -0.69 1.19
C ASN A 14 -10.66 0.05 1.67
N SER A 15 -9.99 -0.47 2.70
CA SER A 15 -8.76 0.09 3.23
C SER A 15 -7.62 -0.02 2.20
N ILE A 16 -7.48 -1.17 1.55
CA ILE A 16 -6.51 -1.35 0.45
C ILE A 16 -6.82 -0.42 -0.72
N MET A 17 -8.09 -0.28 -1.11
CA MET A 17 -8.50 0.62 -2.18
C MET A 17 -8.10 2.07 -1.89
N LYS A 18 -8.26 2.55 -0.65
CA LYS A 18 -7.84 3.91 -0.27
C LYS A 18 -6.33 4.10 -0.33
N LEU A 19 -5.54 3.08 0.04
CA LEU A 19 -4.08 3.14 -0.09
C LEU A 19 -3.67 3.19 -1.56
N LEU A 20 -4.29 2.40 -2.43
CA LEU A 20 -4.06 2.46 -3.87
C LEU A 20 -4.39 3.85 -4.45
N MET A 21 -5.51 4.46 -4.04
CA MET A 21 -5.82 5.85 -4.42
C MET A 21 -4.79 6.86 -3.91
N SER A 22 -4.23 6.66 -2.72
CA SER A 22 -3.14 7.48 -2.17
C SER A 22 -1.89 7.39 -3.05
N PHE A 23 -1.48 6.16 -3.39
CA PHE A 23 -0.38 5.88 -4.29
C PHE A 23 -0.56 6.54 -5.67
N GLU A 24 -1.73 6.38 -6.30
CA GLU A 24 -2.03 7.01 -7.60
C GLU A 24 -1.94 8.54 -7.53
N ARG A 25 -2.48 9.11 -6.44
CA ARG A 25 -2.42 10.56 -6.20
C ARG A 25 -0.98 11.04 -6.02
N GLN A 26 -0.15 10.28 -5.32
CA GLN A 26 1.27 10.59 -5.14
C GLN A 26 2.00 10.54 -6.48
N ALA A 27 1.80 9.49 -7.28
CA ALA A 27 2.38 9.39 -8.62
C ALA A 27 1.95 10.57 -9.51
N CYS A 28 0.69 11.01 -9.44
CA CYS A 28 0.22 12.20 -10.14
C CYS A 28 0.88 13.49 -9.64
N SER A 29 1.17 13.59 -8.33
CA SER A 29 1.84 14.74 -7.75
C SER A 29 3.31 14.85 -8.17
N GLU A 30 3.98 13.72 -8.36
CA GLU A 30 5.42 13.66 -8.68
C GLU A 30 5.68 13.82 -10.19
N TYR A 31 4.89 13.16 -11.03
CA TYR A 31 5.12 13.08 -12.48
C TYR A 31 4.12 13.91 -13.31
N GLY A 32 3.08 14.45 -12.68
CA GLY A 32 1.96 15.08 -13.38
C GLY A 32 1.03 14.06 -14.05
N ILE A 33 -0.20 14.49 -14.36
CA ILE A 33 -1.30 13.61 -14.79
C ILE A 33 -0.96 12.77 -16.04
N SER A 34 -0.26 13.38 -17.01
CA SER A 34 0.01 12.72 -18.30
C SER A 34 1.02 11.56 -18.16
N GLU A 35 2.10 11.76 -17.43
CA GLU A 35 3.14 10.72 -17.25
C GLU A 35 2.70 9.69 -16.21
N SER A 36 2.02 10.12 -15.13
CA SER A 36 1.53 9.24 -14.08
C SER A 36 0.53 8.21 -14.60
N THR A 37 -0.37 8.59 -15.52
CA THR A 37 -1.38 7.67 -16.08
C THR A 37 -0.74 6.45 -16.75
N SER A 38 0.31 6.68 -17.55
CA SER A 38 1.04 5.59 -18.22
C SER A 38 1.78 4.71 -17.21
N PHE A 39 2.43 5.34 -16.23
CA PHE A 39 3.16 4.66 -15.17
C PHE A 39 2.26 3.80 -14.27
N ILE A 40 1.13 4.32 -13.80
CA ILE A 40 0.17 3.58 -12.96
C ILE A 40 -0.36 2.37 -13.74
N ARG A 41 -0.75 2.58 -15.00
CA ARG A 41 -1.28 1.50 -15.84
C ARG A 41 -0.26 0.40 -16.08
N SER A 42 0.99 0.75 -16.40
CA SER A 42 2.04 -0.25 -16.58
C SER A 42 2.36 -0.98 -15.28
N THR A 43 2.38 -0.27 -14.16
CA THR A 43 2.60 -0.82 -12.83
C THR A 43 1.55 -1.88 -12.47
N TYR A 44 0.27 -1.61 -12.70
CA TYR A 44 -0.79 -2.59 -12.44
C TYR A 44 -0.81 -3.74 -13.44
N MET A 45 -0.52 -3.50 -14.72
CA MET A 45 -0.44 -4.60 -15.70
C MET A 45 0.74 -5.53 -15.41
N ASN A 46 1.81 -5.00 -14.81
CA ASN A 46 2.98 -5.78 -14.45
C ASN A 46 2.91 -6.36 -13.03
N SER A 47 1.90 -6.03 -12.22
CA SER A 47 1.79 -6.49 -10.83
C SER A 47 1.19 -7.89 -10.71
N LEU A 48 0.48 -8.36 -11.74
CA LEU A 48 -0.13 -9.68 -11.82
C LEU A 48 0.40 -10.43 -13.03
N ASP A 49 0.66 -11.72 -12.84
CA ASP A 49 1.03 -12.63 -13.92
C ASP A 49 0.24 -13.93 -13.80
N ILE A 50 0.09 -14.64 -14.93
CA ILE A 50 -0.73 -15.84 -15.05
C ILE A 50 0.18 -17.02 -15.39
N ASN A 51 0.35 -17.97 -14.47
CA ASN A 51 0.91 -19.27 -14.84
C ASN A 51 -0.28 -20.19 -15.11
N GLY A 52 -0.62 -20.41 -16.39
CA GLY A 52 -1.48 -21.48 -16.97
C GLY A 52 -2.87 -21.81 -16.37
N HIS A 53 -3.15 -21.42 -15.14
CA HIS A 53 -4.15 -21.95 -14.21
C HIS A 53 -4.49 -20.97 -13.07
N THR A 54 -3.56 -20.07 -12.67
CA THR A 54 -3.81 -19.09 -11.59
C THR A 54 -3.06 -17.77 -11.80
N GLU A 55 -3.61 -16.70 -11.21
CA GLU A 55 -2.97 -15.40 -11.07
C GLU A 55 -2.05 -15.39 -9.84
N TYR A 56 -0.93 -14.71 -9.93
CA TYR A 56 -0.03 -14.45 -8.81
C TYR A 56 0.56 -13.05 -8.87
N LEU A 57 0.92 -12.52 -7.70
CA LEU A 57 1.66 -11.26 -7.62
C LEU A 57 3.07 -11.47 -8.15
N THR A 58 3.44 -10.66 -9.13
CA THR A 58 4.83 -10.54 -9.58
C THR A 58 5.68 -9.89 -8.49
N GLU A 59 6.99 -9.80 -8.72
CA GLU A 59 7.87 -9.06 -7.81
C GLU A 59 7.46 -7.58 -7.69
N THR A 60 7.08 -6.96 -8.80
CA THR A 60 6.52 -5.61 -8.81
C THR A 60 5.22 -5.55 -8.00
N GLY A 61 4.34 -6.54 -8.13
CA GLY A 61 3.11 -6.61 -7.34
C GLY A 61 3.35 -6.70 -5.84
N LYS A 62 4.34 -7.48 -5.41
CA LYS A 62 4.72 -7.58 -3.99
C LYS A 62 5.30 -6.27 -3.47
N LEU A 63 6.17 -5.61 -4.24
CA LEU A 63 6.74 -4.32 -3.84
C LEU A 63 5.66 -3.25 -3.62
N ILE A 64 4.63 -3.21 -4.46
CA ILE A 64 3.49 -2.31 -4.26
C ILE A 64 2.81 -2.61 -2.92
N VAL A 65 2.51 -3.88 -2.63
CA VAL A 65 1.87 -4.29 -1.37
C VAL A 65 2.74 -3.89 -0.16
N ASP A 66 4.05 -4.12 -0.23
CA ASP A 66 5.00 -3.77 0.83
C ASP A 66 5.03 -2.25 1.08
N GLU A 67 5.03 -1.43 0.02
CA GLU A 67 4.99 0.03 0.12
C GLU A 67 3.70 0.52 0.81
N LEU A 68 2.54 0.00 0.38
CA LEU A 68 1.23 0.38 0.93
C LEU A 68 1.12 -0.02 2.41
N LEU A 69 1.57 -1.23 2.77
CA LEU A 69 1.59 -1.66 4.18
C LEU A 69 2.63 -0.88 5.00
N GLY A 70 3.73 -0.46 4.37
CA GLY A 70 4.73 0.43 4.97
C GLY A 70 4.13 1.75 5.45
N GLU A 71 3.26 2.37 4.65
CA GLU A 71 2.54 3.59 5.01
C GLU A 71 1.66 3.39 6.26
N VAL A 72 0.93 2.27 6.31
CA VAL A 72 0.08 1.90 7.44
C VAL A 72 0.91 1.69 8.71
N ILE A 73 2.04 0.99 8.59
CA ILE A 73 2.95 0.73 9.71
C ILE A 73 3.55 2.05 10.22
N ALA A 74 3.93 2.95 9.32
CA ALA A 74 4.45 4.27 9.69
C ALA A 74 3.40 5.07 10.47
N TRP A 75 2.17 5.16 9.95
CA TRP A 75 1.06 5.82 10.62
C TRP A 75 0.74 5.21 11.99
N ALA A 76 0.69 3.88 12.07
CA ALA A 76 0.43 3.18 13.33
C ALA A 76 1.53 3.50 14.34
N LYS A 77 2.80 3.39 13.93
CA LYS A 77 3.94 3.75 14.78
C LYS A 77 3.82 5.19 15.27
N GLU A 78 3.57 6.17 14.40
CA GLU A 78 3.41 7.56 14.82
C GLU A 78 2.32 7.72 15.87
N LYS A 79 1.15 7.12 15.65
CA LYS A 79 0.01 7.17 16.58
C LYS A 79 0.31 6.54 17.95
N TYR A 80 1.13 5.47 17.99
CA TYR A 80 1.48 4.78 19.23
C TYR A 80 2.74 5.33 19.91
N PHE A 81 3.70 5.87 19.15
CA PHE A 81 4.91 6.52 19.69
C PHE A 81 4.64 7.94 20.18
N SER A 82 3.66 8.66 19.63
CA SER A 82 3.32 10.01 20.08
C SER A 82 2.69 10.08 21.48
N GLY A 83 2.50 8.93 22.14
CA GLY A 83 1.72 8.81 23.37
C GLY A 83 0.25 9.05 23.03
N GLY A 84 -0.58 8.01 23.13
CA GLY A 84 -2.00 8.14 22.88
C GLY A 84 -2.59 9.34 23.61
N ILE A 85 -3.04 10.35 22.85
CA ILE A 85 -3.79 11.46 23.41
C ILE A 85 -5.24 11.00 23.45
N ASN A 86 -5.70 10.69 24.67
CA ASN A 86 -7.07 10.46 25.18
C ASN A 86 -8.06 9.70 24.29
#